data_AF-A0A0J2E2C0-F1
#
_entry.id   AF-A0A0J2E2C0-F1
#
_cell.length_a   1.000
_cell.length_b   1.000
_cell.length_c   1.000
_cell.angle_alpha   90.00
_cell.angle_beta   90.00
_cell.angle_gamma   90.00
#
_symmetry.space_group_name_H-M   'P 1'
#
loop_
_entity.id
_entity.type
_entity.pdbx_description
1 polymer ?
#
loop_
_entity_poly.entity_id
_entity_poly.type
_entity_poly.pdbx_seq_one_letter_code
_entity_poly.pdbx_strand_id
1 'polypeptide(L)'
;MQNRKWILTSLVMTFFGIPILAQFLAAVIAMLGAGLAAILEFCNLLFTPTIYLLLNVFMLTLGALLLFFSGRVWAGDSAPENREIAAWRQCLFLVPALLILVGWIIALHLADYQFRQMVSGWLADLMLPWLGVLLVSLFGGEYWWIVIIPVGTHISFSLGYGWPTRHPLTGTSGLRCRNLLLFLLLLLGIVAGYQAHLYKQQNPGVGVRENIDIWAWRPDKLNNRLTPLRGKPQIQFTQNWPRIDGATAAYPI
;
A
#
# COMPACT_ATOMS: atom_id res chain seq x y z
N MET A 1 -18.49 33.50 0.86
CA MET A 1 -18.33 32.48 1.93
C MET A 1 -18.43 31.03 1.43
N GLN A 2 -19.19 30.74 0.36
CA GLN A 2 -19.46 29.39 -0.15
C GLN A 2 -18.19 28.62 -0.59
N ASN A 3 -17.23 29.26 -1.28
CA ASN A 3 -16.00 28.58 -1.75
C ASN A 3 -15.05 28.11 -0.63
N ARG A 4 -14.94 28.85 0.49
CA ARG A 4 -14.04 28.48 1.60
C ARG A 4 -14.50 27.19 2.31
N LYS A 5 -15.81 27.01 2.49
CA LYS A 5 -16.38 25.79 3.07
C LYS A 5 -15.98 24.56 2.26
N TRP A 6 -16.16 24.62 0.94
CA TRP A 6 -15.87 23.49 0.06
C TRP A 6 -14.39 23.13 0.01
N ILE A 7 -13.51 24.13 0.01
CA ILE A 7 -12.05 23.90 0.08
C ILE A 7 -11.68 23.25 1.40
N LEU A 8 -12.16 23.78 2.53
CA LEU A 8 -11.87 23.23 3.85
C LEU A 8 -12.36 21.78 3.99
N THR A 9 -13.62 21.49 3.63
CA THR A 9 -14.17 20.13 3.68
C THR A 9 -13.37 19.18 2.79
N SER A 10 -12.91 19.65 1.62
CA SER A 10 -12.08 18.83 0.74
C SER A 10 -10.71 18.57 1.34
N LEU A 11 -10.06 19.56 1.94
CA LEU A 11 -8.77 19.37 2.63
C LEU A 11 -8.88 18.39 3.80
N VAL A 12 -9.90 18.55 4.66
CA VAL A 12 -10.15 17.63 5.78
C VAL A 12 -10.40 16.21 5.26
N MET A 13 -11.24 16.07 4.23
CA MET A 13 -11.50 14.76 3.62
C MET A 13 -10.24 14.17 2.97
N THR A 14 -9.42 15.01 2.34
CA THR A 14 -8.18 14.59 1.64
C THR A 14 -7.15 14.07 2.63
N PHE A 15 -6.87 14.79 3.71
CA PHE A 15 -5.79 14.45 4.64
C PHE A 15 -6.22 13.60 5.83
N PHE A 16 -7.51 13.49 6.13
CA PHE A 16 -7.98 12.69 7.27
C PHE A 16 -9.07 11.69 6.86
N GLY A 17 -10.13 12.16 6.19
CA GLY A 17 -11.28 11.31 5.87
C GLY A 17 -10.94 10.10 4.99
N ILE A 18 -10.29 10.33 3.84
CA ILE A 18 -9.87 9.28 2.91
C ILE A 18 -8.85 8.33 3.58
N PRO A 19 -7.78 8.81 4.24
CA PRO A 19 -6.84 7.92 4.94
C PRO A 19 -7.46 7.09 6.07
N ILE A 20 -8.37 7.65 6.87
CA ILE A 20 -9.07 6.91 7.93
C ILE A 20 -9.97 5.84 7.32
N LEU A 21 -10.75 6.20 6.30
CA LEU A 21 -11.61 5.26 5.57
C LEU A 21 -10.79 4.12 4.96
N ALA A 22 -9.65 4.45 4.35
CA ALA A 22 -8.75 3.48 3.73
C ALA A 22 -8.15 2.53 4.76
N GLN A 23 -7.71 3.02 5.92
CA GLN A 23 -7.16 2.19 6.99
C GLN A 23 -8.22 1.26 7.59
N PHE A 24 -9.43 1.77 7.83
CA PHE A 24 -10.55 0.95 8.28
C PHE A 24 -10.86 -0.15 7.27
N LEU A 25 -10.96 0.21 5.99
CA LEU A 25 -11.26 -0.72 4.93
C LEU A 25 -10.14 -1.75 4.74
N ALA A 26 -8.88 -1.33 4.80
CA ALA A 26 -7.73 -2.21 4.74
C ALA A 26 -7.75 -3.24 5.88
N ALA A 27 -8.12 -2.83 7.10
CA ALA A 27 -8.28 -3.75 8.22
C ALA A 27 -9.39 -4.78 7.98
N VAL A 28 -10.57 -4.34 7.50
CA VAL A 28 -11.69 -5.23 7.17
C VAL A 28 -11.31 -6.24 6.07
N ILE A 29 -10.68 -5.76 5.00
CA ILE A 29 -10.25 -6.60 3.88
C ILE A 29 -9.15 -7.57 4.32
N ALA A 30 -8.22 -7.14 5.16
CA ALA A 30 -7.19 -8.01 5.71
C ALA A 30 -7.79 -9.13 6.57
N MET A 31 -8.80 -8.83 7.40
CA MET A 31 -9.52 -9.86 8.18
C MET A 31 -10.24 -10.86 7.26
N LEU A 32 -10.92 -10.38 6.20
CA LEU A 32 -11.55 -11.24 5.21
C LEU A 32 -10.54 -12.11 4.46
N GLY A 33 -9.40 -11.54 4.09
CA GLY A 33 -8.30 -12.24 3.44
C GLY A 33 -7.68 -13.33 4.32
N ALA A 34 -7.46 -13.04 5.60
CA ALA A 34 -6.99 -14.02 6.57
C ALA A 34 -8.00 -15.16 6.77
N GLY A 35 -9.29 -14.85 6.88
CA GLY A 35 -10.34 -15.86 6.98
C GLY A 35 -10.43 -16.75 5.73
N LEU A 36 -10.38 -16.15 4.54
CA LEU A 36 -10.36 -16.90 3.29
C LEU A 36 -9.11 -17.77 3.17
N ALA A 37 -7.96 -17.25 3.61
CA ALA A 37 -6.72 -18.01 3.58
C ALA A 37 -6.79 -19.25 4.50
N ALA A 38 -7.35 -19.11 5.70
CA ALA A 38 -7.57 -20.22 6.62
C ALA A 38 -8.51 -21.29 6.06
N ILE A 39 -9.58 -20.88 5.35
CA ILE A 39 -10.51 -21.81 4.69
C ILE A 39 -9.79 -22.58 3.58
N LEU A 40 -9.00 -21.90 2.73
CA LEU A 40 -8.24 -22.55 1.66
C LEU A 40 -7.23 -23.56 2.21
N GLU A 41 -6.60 -23.25 3.35
CA GLU A 41 -5.68 -24.15 4.05
C GLU A 41 -6.42 -25.37 4.61
N PHE A 42 -7.59 -25.17 5.23
CA PHE A 42 -8.46 -26.26 5.68
C PHE A 42 -8.91 -27.17 4.52
N CYS A 43 -9.18 -26.59 3.34
CA CYS A 43 -9.53 -27.32 2.12
C CYS A 43 -8.35 -28.03 1.45
N ASN A 44 -7.14 -28.00 2.04
CA ASN A 44 -5.93 -28.63 1.51
C ASN A 44 -5.54 -28.14 0.10
N LEU A 45 -5.97 -26.93 -0.27
CA LEU A 45 -5.56 -26.30 -1.53
C LEU A 45 -4.14 -25.80 -1.36
N LEU A 46 -3.22 -26.30 -2.20
CA LEU A 46 -1.81 -25.96 -2.11
C LEU A 46 -1.61 -24.45 -2.35
N PHE A 47 -1.23 -23.72 -1.31
CA PHE A 47 -0.83 -22.32 -1.41
C PHE A 47 0.47 -22.19 -2.21
N THR A 48 0.34 -22.04 -3.51
CA THR A 48 1.45 -21.66 -4.40
C THR A 48 1.67 -20.15 -4.33
N PRO A 49 2.89 -19.65 -4.61
CA PRO A 49 3.16 -18.21 -4.70
C PRO A 49 2.19 -17.48 -5.64
N THR A 50 1.75 -18.15 -6.70
CA THR A 50 0.76 -17.63 -7.67
C THR A 50 -0.61 -17.39 -7.03
N ILE A 51 -1.07 -18.30 -6.17
CA ILE A 51 -2.36 -18.18 -5.48
C ILE A 51 -2.32 -17.04 -4.45
N TYR A 52 -1.21 -16.87 -3.72
CA TYR A 52 -1.03 -15.73 -2.82
C TYR A 52 -1.04 -14.40 -3.57
N LEU A 53 -0.34 -14.32 -4.71
CA LEU A 53 -0.35 -13.12 -5.54
C LEU A 53 -1.76 -12.80 -6.03
N LEU A 54 -2.48 -13.80 -6.54
CA LEU A 54 -3.86 -13.64 -7.01
C LEU A 54 -4.79 -13.16 -5.90
N LEU A 55 -4.67 -13.73 -4.69
CA LEU A 55 -5.43 -13.32 -3.51
C LEU A 55 -5.14 -11.86 -3.15
N ASN A 56 -3.87 -11.44 -3.14
CA ASN A 56 -3.50 -10.05 -2.85
C ASN A 56 -4.06 -9.09 -3.91
N VAL A 57 -3.97 -9.44 -5.20
CA VAL A 57 -4.54 -8.63 -6.29
C VAL A 57 -6.07 -8.54 -6.16
N PHE A 58 -6.73 -9.65 -5.85
CA PHE A 58 -8.17 -9.67 -5.61
C PHE A 58 -8.57 -8.77 -4.44
N MET A 59 -7.87 -8.85 -3.32
CA MET A 59 -8.14 -8.01 -2.14
C MET A 59 -7.88 -6.54 -2.41
N LEU A 60 -6.81 -6.22 -3.14
CA LEU A 60 -6.49 -4.84 -3.54
C LEU A 60 -7.56 -4.27 -4.48
N THR A 61 -8.03 -5.05 -5.46
CA THR A 61 -9.08 -4.61 -6.38
C THR A 61 -10.42 -4.44 -5.67
N LEU A 62 -10.78 -5.32 -4.73
CA LEU A 62 -11.95 -5.17 -3.87
C LEU A 62 -11.89 -3.86 -3.08
N GLY A 63 -10.75 -3.56 -2.45
CA GLY A 63 -10.55 -2.31 -1.71
C GLY A 63 -10.66 -1.07 -2.59
N ALA A 64 -10.04 -1.11 -3.77
CA ALA A 64 -10.13 -0.04 -4.75
C ALA A 64 -11.58 0.21 -5.21
N LEU A 65 -12.37 -0.86 -5.42
CA LEU A 65 -13.78 -0.76 -5.80
C LEU A 65 -14.63 -0.15 -4.68
N LEU A 66 -14.44 -0.60 -3.44
CA LEU A 66 -15.17 -0.06 -2.29
C LEU A 66 -14.87 1.43 -2.10
N LEU A 67 -13.62 1.85 -2.23
CA LEU A 67 -13.23 3.26 -2.19
C LEU A 67 -13.81 4.09 -3.34
N PHE A 68 -13.87 3.51 -4.55
CA PHE A 68 -14.54 4.13 -5.68
C PHE A 68 -16.03 4.36 -5.39
N PHE A 69 -16.74 3.38 -4.83
CA PHE A 69 -18.13 3.54 -4.43
C PHE A 69 -18.29 4.55 -3.30
N SER A 70 -17.40 4.58 -2.31
CA SER A 70 -17.41 5.60 -1.25
C SER A 70 -17.24 7.00 -1.83
N GLY A 71 -16.33 7.19 -2.79
CA GLY A 71 -16.17 8.45 -3.50
C GLY A 71 -17.43 8.85 -4.27
N ARG A 72 -18.12 7.87 -4.87
CA ARG A 72 -19.38 8.09 -5.58
C ARG A 72 -20.53 8.50 -4.67
N VAL A 73 -20.68 7.84 -3.51
CA VAL A 73 -21.67 8.20 -2.49
C VAL A 73 -21.40 9.62 -1.99
N TRP A 74 -20.14 9.94 -1.70
CA TRP A 74 -19.73 11.27 -1.29
C TRP A 74 -20.04 12.35 -2.35
N ALA A 75 -19.89 12.03 -3.64
CA ALA A 75 -20.30 12.94 -4.70
C ALA A 75 -21.82 13.18 -4.72
N GLY A 76 -22.63 12.16 -4.41
CA GLY A 76 -24.09 12.33 -4.30
C GLY A 76 -24.49 13.31 -3.20
N ASP A 77 -23.92 13.14 -2.00
CA ASP A 77 -24.33 13.90 -0.81
C ASP A 77 -23.69 15.28 -0.71
N SER A 78 -22.49 15.42 -1.28
CA SER A 78 -21.63 16.59 -1.05
C SER A 78 -21.24 17.33 -2.33
N ALA A 79 -21.70 16.96 -3.52
CA ALA A 79 -21.33 17.69 -4.74
C ALA A 79 -21.85 19.14 -4.70
N PRO A 80 -21.01 20.13 -5.03
CA PRO A 80 -21.46 21.51 -5.18
C PRO A 80 -22.33 21.63 -6.43
N GLU A 81 -23.32 22.51 -6.39
CA GLU A 81 -24.19 22.83 -7.54
C GLU A 81 -23.38 23.25 -8.77
N ASN A 82 -22.27 23.97 -8.56
CA ASN A 82 -21.35 24.35 -9.61
C ASN A 82 -20.36 23.21 -9.93
N ARG A 83 -20.46 22.68 -11.16
CA ARG A 83 -19.59 21.63 -11.71
C ARG A 83 -18.11 22.01 -11.74
N GLU A 84 -17.77 23.28 -11.87
CA GLU A 84 -16.37 23.73 -11.84
C GLU A 84 -15.76 23.54 -10.45
N ILE A 85 -16.50 23.87 -9.39
CA ILE A 85 -16.07 23.64 -8.01
C ILE A 85 -15.90 22.13 -7.77
N ALA A 86 -16.79 21.30 -8.32
CA ALA A 86 -16.65 19.84 -8.23
C ALA A 86 -15.35 19.35 -8.87
N ALA A 87 -14.97 19.88 -10.04
CA ALA A 87 -13.72 19.54 -10.71
C ALA A 87 -12.49 19.94 -9.87
N TRP A 88 -12.49 21.15 -9.29
CA TRP A 88 -11.41 21.60 -8.40
C TRP A 88 -11.27 20.73 -7.14
N ARG A 89 -12.38 20.28 -6.57
CA ARG A 89 -12.36 19.35 -5.44
C ARG A 89 -11.76 18.00 -5.82
N GLN A 90 -12.06 17.51 -7.01
CA GLN A 90 -11.43 16.30 -7.53
C GLN A 90 -9.91 16.47 -7.68
N CYS A 91 -9.44 17.63 -8.15
CA CYS A 91 -8.02 17.94 -8.17
C CYS A 91 -7.40 17.87 -6.78
N LEU A 92 -8.05 18.45 -5.77
CA LEU A 92 -7.57 18.40 -4.37
C LEU A 92 -7.43 16.96 -3.86
N PHE A 93 -8.38 16.08 -4.18
CA PHE A 93 -8.29 14.67 -3.79
C PHE A 93 -7.13 13.92 -4.46
N LEU A 94 -6.65 14.38 -5.62
CA LEU A 94 -5.52 13.80 -6.35
C LEU A 94 -4.16 14.34 -5.89
N VAL A 95 -4.10 15.51 -5.25
CA VAL A 95 -2.83 16.14 -4.82
C VAL A 95 -2.00 15.22 -3.92
N PRO A 96 -2.56 14.53 -2.90
CA PRO A 96 -1.73 13.64 -2.08
C PRO A 96 -1.18 12.46 -2.85
N ALA A 97 -1.94 11.89 -3.81
CA ALA A 97 -1.41 10.83 -4.68
C ALA A 97 -0.15 11.30 -5.41
N LEU A 98 -0.17 12.55 -5.91
CA LEU A 98 0.96 13.15 -6.60
C LEU A 98 2.15 13.33 -5.64
N LEU A 99 1.91 13.93 -4.47
CA LEU A 99 2.95 14.20 -3.48
C LEU A 99 3.59 12.91 -2.96
N ILE A 100 2.79 11.88 -2.69
CA ILE A 100 3.27 10.58 -2.18
C ILE A 100 4.08 9.87 -3.26
N LEU A 101 3.62 9.89 -4.51
CA LEU A 101 4.31 9.23 -5.61
C LEU A 101 5.64 9.91 -5.95
N VAL A 102 5.68 11.25 -6.00
CA VAL A 102 6.92 12.03 -6.13
C VAL A 102 7.83 11.76 -4.94
N GLY A 103 7.27 11.78 -3.73
CA GLY A 103 8.01 11.54 -2.50
C GLY A 103 8.68 10.16 -2.49
N TRP A 104 7.93 9.14 -2.87
CA TRP A 104 8.41 7.77 -3.04
C TRP A 104 9.54 7.69 -4.06
N ILE A 105 9.37 8.28 -5.25
CA ILE A 105 10.36 8.22 -6.32
C ILE A 105 11.69 8.83 -5.88
N ILE A 106 11.65 10.01 -5.25
CA ILE A 106 12.84 10.69 -4.75
C ILE A 106 13.47 9.87 -3.62
N ALA A 107 12.68 9.43 -2.63
CA ALA A 107 13.19 8.68 -1.50
C ALA A 107 13.86 7.35 -1.92
N LEU A 108 13.25 6.63 -2.87
CA LEU A 108 13.79 5.36 -3.33
C LEU A 108 15.07 5.55 -4.15
N HIS A 109 15.13 6.63 -4.93
CA HIS A 109 16.32 6.98 -5.70
C HIS A 109 17.48 7.41 -4.79
N LEU A 110 17.21 8.24 -3.76
CA LEU A 110 18.21 8.66 -2.78
C LEU A 110 18.73 7.51 -1.91
N ALA A 111 17.91 6.48 -1.72
CA ALA A 111 18.26 5.29 -0.96
C ALA A 111 18.98 4.22 -1.81
N ASP A 112 19.46 4.56 -3.01
CA ASP A 112 20.09 3.64 -3.97
C ASP A 112 19.28 2.34 -4.17
N TYR A 113 17.94 2.48 -4.22
CA TYR A 113 17.01 1.37 -4.33
C TYR A 113 17.12 0.34 -3.19
N GLN A 114 17.49 0.75 -1.98
CA GLN A 114 17.48 -0.07 -0.77
C GLN A 114 16.45 0.44 0.24
N PHE A 115 15.48 -0.40 0.65
CA PHE A 115 14.40 0.07 1.52
C PHE A 115 14.86 0.39 2.95
N ARG A 116 15.87 -0.30 3.47
CA ARG A 116 16.43 -0.02 4.81
C ARG A 116 16.89 1.42 5.01
N GLN A 117 17.34 2.06 3.94
CA GLN A 117 17.88 3.42 3.98
C GLN A 117 16.82 4.49 3.68
N MET A 118 15.60 4.06 3.32
CA MET A 118 14.55 4.91 2.79
C MET A 118 13.73 5.65 3.87
N VAL A 119 13.92 5.30 5.15
CA VAL A 119 13.26 5.95 6.30
C VAL A 119 13.89 7.33 6.56
N SER A 120 13.68 8.24 5.61
CA SER A 120 13.98 9.65 5.71
C SER A 120 12.79 10.38 6.35
N GLY A 121 13.06 11.36 7.23
CA GLY A 121 12.03 12.01 8.05
C GLY A 121 10.87 12.62 7.26
N TRP A 122 11.14 13.26 6.12
CA TRP A 122 10.11 13.94 5.33
C TRP A 122 9.12 12.99 4.65
N LEU A 123 9.54 11.77 4.26
CA LEU A 123 8.63 10.74 3.75
C LEU A 123 7.71 10.25 4.88
N ALA A 124 8.25 10.11 6.10
CA ALA A 124 7.47 9.75 7.27
C ALA A 124 6.42 10.83 7.63
N ASP A 125 6.78 12.11 7.50
CA ASP A 125 5.85 13.23 7.71
C ASP A 125 4.70 13.22 6.69
N LEU A 126 4.99 12.95 5.40
CA LEU A 126 3.99 12.75 4.35
C LEU A 126 3.07 11.56 4.64
N MET A 127 3.55 10.58 5.40
CA MET A 127 2.83 9.37 5.80
C MET A 127 2.07 9.51 7.12
N LEU A 128 2.06 10.69 7.78
CA LEU A 128 1.30 10.90 9.01
C LEU A 128 -0.20 10.55 8.89
N PRO A 129 -0.90 10.86 7.78
CA PRO A 129 -2.27 10.38 7.59
C PRO A 129 -2.39 8.86 7.44
N TRP A 130 -1.29 8.19 7.10
CA TRP A 130 -1.17 6.79 6.71
C TRP A 130 -0.41 5.95 7.74
N LEU A 131 -0.37 6.39 9.00
CA LEU A 131 0.41 5.74 10.06
C LEU A 131 0.19 4.22 10.15
N GLY A 132 -1.05 3.73 10.03
CA GLY A 132 -1.31 2.30 10.03
C GLY A 132 -0.61 1.55 8.89
N VAL A 133 -0.62 2.12 7.68
CA VAL A 133 0.07 1.55 6.51
C VAL A 133 1.59 1.60 6.71
N LEU A 134 2.11 2.71 7.23
CA LEU A 134 3.53 2.86 7.54
C LEU A 134 3.99 1.82 8.55
N LEU A 135 3.27 1.65 9.66
CA LEU A 135 3.59 0.67 10.71
C LEU A 135 3.55 -0.76 10.16
N VAL A 136 2.49 -1.15 9.45
CA VAL A 136 2.39 -2.49 8.85
C VAL A 136 3.53 -2.75 7.86
N SER A 137 3.92 -1.74 7.09
CA SER A 137 5.02 -1.87 6.13
C SER A 137 6.38 -1.99 6.83
N LEU A 138 6.60 -1.22 7.90
CA LEU A 138 7.81 -1.28 8.73
C LEU A 138 7.97 -2.65 9.42
N PHE A 139 6.91 -3.16 10.04
CA PHE A 139 6.93 -4.46 10.72
C PHE A 139 6.87 -5.65 9.74
N GLY A 140 6.17 -5.50 8.63
CA GLY A 140 5.99 -6.53 7.61
C GLY A 140 7.16 -6.65 6.63
N GLY A 141 8.02 -5.63 6.55
CA GLY A 141 9.13 -5.55 5.59
C GLY A 141 8.69 -5.38 4.13
N GLU A 142 7.43 -5.00 3.91
CA GLU A 142 6.79 -4.82 2.59
C GLU A 142 6.58 -3.33 2.31
N TYR A 143 7.65 -2.62 1.97
CA TYR A 143 7.64 -1.16 1.85
C TYR A 143 6.81 -0.63 0.69
N TRP A 144 6.54 -1.44 -0.34
CA TRP A 144 5.73 -1.04 -1.49
C TRP A 144 4.30 -0.65 -1.12
N TRP A 145 3.76 -1.17 -0.01
CA TRP A 145 2.42 -0.79 0.44
C TRP A 145 2.33 0.69 0.85
N ILE A 146 3.45 1.31 1.24
CA ILE A 146 3.55 2.74 1.58
C ILE A 146 3.19 3.62 0.38
N VAL A 147 3.44 3.17 -0.86
CA VAL A 147 3.05 3.91 -2.06
C VAL A 147 1.75 3.37 -2.67
N ILE A 148 1.57 2.05 -2.74
CA ILE A 148 0.42 1.43 -3.42
C ILE A 148 -0.90 1.81 -2.74
N ILE A 149 -0.99 1.67 -1.40
CA ILE A 149 -2.25 1.92 -0.69
C ILE A 149 -2.65 3.40 -0.76
N PRO A 150 -1.78 4.36 -0.41
CA PRO A 150 -2.18 5.76 -0.43
C PRO A 150 -2.51 6.28 -1.83
N VAL A 151 -1.65 6.02 -2.82
CA VAL A 151 -1.83 6.47 -4.20
C VAL A 151 -3.08 5.82 -4.80
N GLY A 152 -3.22 4.50 -4.65
CA GLY A 152 -4.38 3.76 -5.12
C GLY A 152 -5.68 4.26 -4.51
N THR A 153 -5.68 4.55 -3.20
CA THR A 153 -6.87 5.06 -2.51
C THR A 153 -7.31 6.42 -3.06
N HIS A 154 -6.38 7.36 -3.17
CA HIS A 154 -6.70 8.70 -3.66
C HIS A 154 -7.17 8.69 -5.12
N ILE A 155 -6.58 7.85 -5.97
CA ILE A 155 -7.03 7.67 -7.35
C ILE A 155 -8.43 7.04 -7.37
N SER A 156 -8.64 5.91 -6.69
CA SER A 156 -9.95 5.24 -6.68
C SER A 156 -11.07 6.12 -6.14
N PHE A 157 -10.85 6.77 -4.99
CA PHE A 157 -11.84 7.66 -4.39
C PHE A 157 -12.14 8.86 -5.30
N SER A 158 -11.11 9.50 -5.86
CA SER A 158 -11.30 10.66 -6.73
C SER A 158 -11.98 10.31 -8.06
N LEU A 159 -11.73 9.13 -8.62
CA LEU A 159 -12.44 8.61 -9.79
C LEU A 159 -13.92 8.36 -9.47
N GLY A 160 -14.21 7.77 -8.31
CA GLY A 160 -15.56 7.59 -7.80
C GLY A 160 -16.31 8.92 -7.66
N TYR A 161 -15.64 9.89 -7.05
CA TYR A 161 -16.18 11.23 -6.84
C TYR A 161 -16.45 11.97 -8.16
N GLY A 162 -15.54 11.89 -9.13
CA GLY A 162 -15.68 12.55 -10.43
C GLY A 162 -16.65 11.85 -11.38
N TRP A 163 -17.07 10.61 -11.06
CA TRP A 163 -17.86 9.77 -11.96
C TRP A 163 -19.19 10.38 -12.42
N PRO A 164 -20.02 11.00 -11.56
CA PRO A 164 -21.27 11.64 -11.99
C PRO A 164 -21.03 12.75 -13.04
N THR A 165 -19.84 13.35 -13.03
CA THR A 165 -19.41 14.43 -13.93
C THR A 165 -18.47 13.96 -15.04
N ARG A 166 -18.44 12.65 -15.35
CA ARG A 166 -17.49 12.05 -16.30
C ARG A 166 -17.68 12.51 -17.76
N HIS A 167 -18.87 12.95 -18.15
CA HIS A 167 -19.17 13.47 -19.48
C HIS A 167 -19.18 15.01 -19.41
N PRO A 168 -18.14 15.70 -19.88
CA PRO A 168 -18.10 17.16 -19.82
C PRO A 168 -18.81 17.77 -21.02
N LEU A 169 -19.65 18.79 -20.74
CA LEU A 169 -19.78 19.95 -21.62
C LEU A 169 -18.51 20.80 -21.40
N THR A 170 -17.94 21.29 -22.49
CA THR A 170 -16.53 21.70 -22.68
C THR A 170 -15.96 22.81 -21.78
N GLY A 171 -14.63 22.80 -21.56
CA GLY A 171 -13.81 24.03 -21.56
C GLY A 171 -13.22 24.60 -20.26
N THR A 172 -13.55 24.10 -19.06
CA THR A 172 -13.14 24.79 -17.81
C THR A 172 -11.70 24.52 -17.37
N SER A 173 -11.10 25.49 -16.65
CA SER A 173 -9.74 25.42 -16.10
C SER A 173 -9.57 24.23 -15.13
N GLY A 174 -10.57 23.95 -14.29
CA GLY A 174 -10.57 22.81 -13.36
C GLY A 174 -10.50 21.45 -14.06
N LEU A 175 -11.22 21.28 -15.18
CA LEU A 175 -11.16 20.05 -15.99
C LEU A 175 -9.76 19.84 -16.61
N ARG A 176 -9.14 20.92 -17.12
CA ARG A 176 -7.77 20.86 -17.66
C ARG A 176 -6.76 20.49 -16.56
N CYS A 177 -6.87 21.12 -15.39
CA CYS A 177 -6.04 20.82 -14.22
C CYS A 177 -6.18 19.35 -13.80
N ARG A 178 -7.41 18.83 -13.69
CA ARG A 178 -7.67 17.43 -13.37
C ARG A 178 -7.00 16.49 -14.37
N ASN A 179 -7.22 16.71 -15.67
CA ASN A 179 -6.67 15.85 -16.70
C ASN A 179 -5.14 15.90 -16.73
N LEU A 180 -4.55 17.07 -16.50
CA LEU A 180 -3.10 17.22 -16.35
C LEU A 180 -2.57 16.47 -15.11
N LEU A 181 -3.25 16.56 -13.97
CA LEU A 181 -2.88 15.80 -12.78
C LEU A 181 -2.94 14.29 -13.02
N LEU A 182 -4.00 13.78 -13.65
CA LEU A 182 -4.12 12.36 -14.01
C LEU A 182 -3.01 11.94 -14.98
N PHE A 183 -2.67 12.79 -15.95
CA PHE A 183 -1.57 12.54 -16.88
C PHE A 183 -0.20 12.48 -16.16
N LEU A 184 0.06 13.42 -15.25
CA LEU A 184 1.27 13.41 -14.43
C LEU A 184 1.35 12.17 -13.53
N LEU A 185 0.24 11.79 -12.89
CA LEU A 185 0.17 10.57 -12.09
C LEU A 185 0.46 9.31 -12.92
N LEU A 186 -0.03 9.25 -14.16
CA LEU A 186 0.28 8.17 -15.08
C LEU A 186 1.77 8.10 -15.40
N LEU A 187 2.38 9.24 -15.76
CA LEU A 187 3.82 9.31 -16.05
C LEU A 187 4.67 8.90 -14.85
N LEU A 188 4.37 9.45 -13.67
CA LEU A 188 5.05 9.10 -12.44
C LEU A 188 4.83 7.63 -12.06
N GLY A 189 3.65 7.07 -12.36
CA GLY A 189 3.38 5.64 -12.17
C GLY A 189 4.28 4.76 -13.04
N ILE A 190 4.54 5.17 -14.29
CA ILE A 190 5.50 4.50 -15.18
C ILE A 190 6.92 4.59 -14.59
N VAL A 191 7.32 5.76 -14.08
CA VAL A 191 8.63 5.95 -13.43
C VAL A 191 8.77 5.04 -12.20
N ALA A 192 7.77 5.01 -11.32
CA ALA A 192 7.78 4.13 -10.14
C ALA A 192 7.80 2.64 -10.54
N GLY A 193 7.10 2.27 -11.61
CA GLY A 193 7.17 0.92 -12.19
C GLY A 193 8.56 0.57 -12.71
N TYR A 194 9.25 1.51 -13.36
CA TYR A 194 10.63 1.35 -13.78
C TYR A 194 11.58 1.22 -12.58
N GLN A 195 11.39 1.99 -11.51
CA GLN A 195 12.16 1.83 -10.26
C GLN A 195 11.92 0.45 -9.62
N ALA A 196 10.70 -0.08 -9.66
CA ALA A 196 10.41 -1.44 -9.18
C ALA A 196 11.15 -2.51 -9.99
N HIS A 197 11.27 -2.31 -11.31
CA HIS A 197 12.07 -3.18 -12.18
C HIS A 197 13.57 -3.11 -11.81
N LEU A 198 14.14 -1.91 -11.65
CA LEU A 198 15.54 -1.72 -11.24
C LEU A 198 15.83 -2.34 -9.87
N TYR A 199 14.95 -2.12 -8.89
CA TYR A 199 15.05 -2.72 -7.56
C TYR A 199 15.21 -4.24 -7.65
N LYS A 200 14.36 -4.90 -8.47
CA LYS A 200 14.38 -6.35 -8.66
C LYS A 200 15.68 -6.83 -9.34
N GLN A 201 16.23 -6.03 -10.25
CA GLN A 201 17.49 -6.35 -10.93
C GLN A 201 18.70 -6.24 -9.99
N GLN A 202 18.72 -5.23 -9.12
CA GLN A 202 19.82 -4.96 -8.19
C GLN A 202 19.79 -5.88 -6.95
N ASN A 203 18.61 -6.40 -6.58
CA ASN A 203 18.44 -7.28 -5.43
C ASN A 203 17.90 -8.67 -5.85
N PRO A 204 18.65 -9.46 -6.64
CA PRO A 204 18.20 -10.77 -7.08
C PRO A 204 18.12 -11.74 -5.88
N GLY A 205 16.93 -12.29 -5.62
CA GLY A 205 16.70 -13.27 -4.55
C GLY A 205 16.17 -12.70 -3.24
N VAL A 206 16.12 -11.37 -3.09
CA VAL A 206 15.31 -10.73 -2.06
C VAL A 206 13.88 -10.66 -2.61
N GLY A 207 12.92 -11.27 -1.89
CA GLY A 207 11.50 -11.11 -2.22
C GLY A 207 11.08 -9.63 -2.11
N VAL A 208 9.83 -9.33 -2.44
CA VAL A 208 9.24 -7.99 -2.16
C VAL A 208 9.34 -7.66 -0.65
N ARG A 209 9.41 -8.71 0.18
CA ARG A 209 9.87 -8.73 1.58
C ARG A 209 11.40 -8.73 1.70
N GLU A 210 11.94 -7.78 2.46
CA GLU A 210 13.29 -7.91 3.04
C GLU A 210 13.34 -8.91 4.21
N ASN A 211 12.19 -9.44 4.64
CA ASN A 211 12.11 -10.47 5.66
C ASN A 211 12.19 -11.85 5.01
N ILE A 212 13.13 -12.68 5.46
CA ILE A 212 13.22 -14.08 5.03
C ILE A 212 11.90 -14.75 5.43
N ASP A 213 11.18 -15.31 4.47
CA ASP A 213 9.96 -16.07 4.75
C ASP A 213 10.31 -17.36 5.50
N ILE A 214 10.33 -17.26 6.84
CA ILE A 214 10.57 -18.38 7.75
C ILE A 214 9.35 -19.30 7.88
N TRP A 215 8.24 -19.03 7.20
CA TRP A 215 7.01 -19.82 7.30
C TRP A 215 7.20 -21.27 6.84
N ALA A 216 8.01 -21.48 5.80
CA ALA A 216 8.38 -22.82 5.33
C ALA A 216 9.33 -23.56 6.31
N TRP A 217 9.94 -22.84 7.25
CA TRP A 217 10.96 -23.31 8.18
C TRP A 217 10.47 -23.32 9.64
N ARG A 218 9.14 -23.23 9.85
CA ARG A 218 8.52 -23.29 11.18
C ARG A 218 8.53 -24.71 11.74
N PRO A 219 9.00 -24.93 12.98
CA PRO A 219 9.13 -26.26 13.56
C PRO A 219 7.77 -26.93 13.86
N ASP A 220 6.73 -26.12 14.05
CA ASP A 220 5.33 -26.49 14.32
C ASP A 220 4.56 -26.94 13.06
N LYS A 221 5.09 -26.69 11.85
CA LYS A 221 4.41 -26.99 10.59
C LYS A 221 4.66 -28.42 10.12
N LEU A 222 3.60 -29.15 9.82
CA LEU A 222 3.65 -30.45 9.14
C LEU A 222 4.24 -30.28 7.73
N ASN A 223 5.24 -31.09 7.35
CA ASN A 223 6.01 -30.95 6.10
C ASN A 223 6.79 -29.62 5.97
N ASN A 224 7.39 -29.14 7.07
CA ASN A 224 8.36 -28.06 7.00
C ASN A 224 9.61 -28.46 6.19
N ARG A 225 10.34 -27.46 5.69
CA ARG A 225 11.58 -27.67 4.91
C ARG A 225 12.80 -27.90 5.80
N LEU A 226 12.65 -27.80 7.13
CA LEU A 226 13.76 -27.98 8.07
C LEU A 226 14.40 -29.34 7.83
N THR A 227 15.73 -29.37 7.73
CA THR A 227 16.44 -30.64 7.66
C THR A 227 16.31 -31.32 9.03
N PRO A 228 15.69 -32.51 9.10
CA PRO A 228 15.60 -33.22 10.37
C PRO A 228 17.02 -33.54 10.86
N LEU A 229 17.27 -33.28 12.14
CA LEU A 229 18.56 -33.58 12.77
C LEU A 229 18.85 -35.07 12.59
N ARG A 230 19.95 -35.40 11.91
CA ARG A 230 20.43 -36.78 11.78
C ARG A 230 21.10 -37.20 13.09
N GLY A 231 20.30 -37.49 14.10
CA GLY A 231 20.75 -37.95 15.42
C GLY A 231 20.54 -36.95 16.56
N LYS A 232 21.06 -37.30 17.74
CA LYS A 232 21.00 -36.41 18.91
C LYS A 232 21.81 -35.13 18.64
N PRO A 233 21.29 -33.94 18.96
CA PRO A 233 22.05 -32.71 18.82
C PRO A 233 23.32 -32.79 19.66
N GLN A 234 24.48 -32.55 19.03
CA GLN A 234 25.79 -32.58 19.70
C GLN A 234 25.92 -31.50 20.78
N ILE A 235 25.14 -30.42 20.66
CA ILE A 235 25.16 -29.30 21.59
C ILE A 235 23.76 -29.17 22.17
N GLN A 236 23.63 -29.38 23.47
CA GLN A 236 22.41 -29.11 24.23
C GLN A 236 22.67 -27.89 25.10
N PHE A 237 21.95 -26.80 24.83
CA PHE A 237 21.94 -25.65 25.74
C PHE A 237 21.03 -26.00 26.91
N THR A 238 21.62 -26.24 28.08
CA THR A 238 20.89 -26.55 29.32
C THR A 238 20.35 -25.30 30.02
N GLN A 239 20.71 -24.11 29.55
CA GLN A 239 20.42 -22.84 30.21
C GLN A 239 19.78 -21.88 29.22
N ASN A 240 18.59 -21.36 29.57
CA ASN A 240 17.89 -20.35 28.80
C ASN A 240 18.62 -19.01 28.97
N TRP A 241 19.50 -18.69 28.02
CA TRP A 241 20.12 -17.37 27.95
C TRP A 241 19.20 -16.43 27.16
N PRO A 242 18.59 -15.40 27.76
CA PRO A 242 17.89 -14.38 26.98
C PRO A 242 18.94 -13.58 26.20
N ARG A 243 18.92 -13.67 24.87
CA ARG A 243 19.82 -12.91 24.00
C ARG A 243 19.06 -11.71 23.44
N ILE A 244 19.55 -10.50 23.74
CA ILE A 244 19.00 -9.23 23.25
C ILE A 244 19.61 -8.85 21.89
N ASP A 245 20.68 -9.54 21.46
CA ASP A 245 21.52 -9.08 20.35
C ASP A 245 21.32 -10.03 19.17
N GLY A 246 20.45 -9.65 18.23
CA GLY A 246 20.02 -10.42 17.06
C GLY A 246 21.10 -10.67 15.99
N ALA A 247 22.25 -11.23 16.36
CA ALA A 247 23.27 -11.71 15.43
C ALA A 247 23.15 -13.24 15.26
N THR A 248 22.50 -13.65 14.17
CA THR A 248 22.50 -15.04 13.70
C THR A 248 23.86 -15.37 13.10
N ALA A 249 24.75 -15.98 13.87
CA ALA A 249 25.94 -16.64 13.34
C ALA A 249 26.06 -18.03 13.97
N ALA A 250 25.45 -19.01 13.31
CA ALA A 250 25.91 -20.40 13.21
C ALA A 250 24.92 -21.18 12.32
N TYR A 251 25.00 -20.96 11.01
CA TYR A 251 24.67 -22.01 10.05
C TYR A 251 25.97 -22.81 9.84
N PRO A 252 26.08 -24.07 10.29
CA PRO A 252 27.08 -24.96 9.74
C PRO A 252 26.54 -25.45 8.39
N ILE A 253 27.23 -25.08 7.31
CA ILE A 253 27.22 -25.83 6.04
C ILE A 253 28.02 -27.11 6.27
#